data_AF-A0A8S9TVC1-F1
#
_entry.id   AF-A0A8S9TVC1-F1
#
_cell.length_a   1.000
_cell.length_b   1.000
_cell.length_c   1.000
_cell.angle_alpha   90.00
_cell.angle_beta   90.00
_cell.angle_gamma   90.00
#
_symmetry.space_group_name_H-M   'P 1'
#
loop_
_entity.id
_entity.type
_entity.pdbx_description
1 polymer ?
#
loop_
_entity_poly.entity_id
_entity_poly.type
_entity_poly.pdbx_seq_one_letter_code
_entity_poly.pdbx_strand_id
1 'polypeptide(L)'
;MENALLLSLSTTNVDALQLLYLARGVPPERPFIPAIRFKLDIQSDVNCKSDFRFDRATIYALTLHFALPEYVVTRNRDKVHCTEALCILLYRLSYPHRNLDLSSKFGRAEGPISRIFSHMIVYLYDRYSTLIYFHKSLCRRSIATYASAVEARSAPMPNVFGFIDGTKIAISRPSSRRGHRETLQKQVYSGHKRVHCLTYQSVVVPDGLAIYFWGPIEGKRHDVTLLHESKLIRSLGTVFTNAAVFLFCCLGKPQGPFSSDVVAVGNDAVVQKRSTDTPRR
;
A
#
# COMPACT_ATOMS: atom_id res chain seq x y z
N MET A 1 31.86 1.78 53.91
CA MET A 1 31.77 0.46 53.24
C MET A 1 30.80 0.56 52.08
N GLU A 2 31.16 1.28 51.00
CA GLU A 2 30.23 1.49 49.87
C GLU A 2 30.94 1.55 48.50
N ASN A 3 32.19 1.05 48.40
CA ASN A 3 32.98 1.08 47.17
C ASN A 3 33.19 -0.30 46.53
N ALA A 4 32.40 -1.32 46.90
CA ALA A 4 32.62 -2.70 46.45
C ALA A 4 31.53 -3.27 45.52
N LEU A 5 30.48 -2.51 45.19
CA LEU A 5 29.37 -3.00 44.35
C LEU A 5 29.41 -2.54 42.88
N LEU A 6 30.48 -1.87 42.45
CA LEU A 6 30.63 -1.39 41.06
C LEU A 6 31.40 -2.36 40.13
N LEU A 7 31.75 -3.56 40.59
CA LEU A 7 32.66 -4.47 39.87
C LEU A 7 32.07 -5.83 39.50
N SER A 8 30.76 -5.92 39.26
CA SER A 8 30.16 -7.16 38.74
C SER A 8 29.06 -6.97 37.69
N LEU A 9 29.15 -5.94 36.85
CA LEU A 9 28.43 -5.90 35.58
C LEU A 9 29.42 -6.13 34.46
N SER A 10 29.58 -7.41 34.16
CA SER A 10 30.29 -7.88 32.99
C SER A 10 29.82 -7.11 31.75
N THR A 11 30.82 -6.67 31.01
CA THR A 11 30.78 -6.24 29.62
C THR A 11 29.74 -7.02 28.82
N THR A 12 28.65 -6.37 28.42
CA THR A 12 27.72 -6.66 27.30
C THR A 12 26.29 -6.09 27.52
N ASN A 13 26.04 -5.33 28.58
CA ASN A 13 24.68 -4.89 28.88
C ASN A 13 24.44 -3.43 28.45
N VAL A 14 23.94 -3.24 27.24
CA VAL A 14 23.42 -1.95 26.74
C VAL A 14 22.44 -1.34 27.76
N ASP A 15 21.70 -2.21 28.45
CA ASP A 15 20.74 -1.87 29.50
C ASP A 15 21.38 -1.21 30.74
N ALA A 16 22.61 -1.60 31.12
CA ALA A 16 23.29 -1.01 32.28
C ALA A 16 23.77 0.43 32.01
N LEU A 17 24.28 0.68 30.80
CA LEU A 17 24.63 2.03 30.35
C LEU A 17 23.39 2.91 30.17
N GLN A 18 22.29 2.34 29.67
CA GLN A 18 21.03 3.05 29.48
C GLN A 18 20.37 3.40 30.82
N LEU A 19 20.43 2.49 31.81
CA LEU A 19 20.04 2.76 33.20
C LEU A 19 20.92 3.82 33.86
N LEU A 20 22.23 3.81 33.62
CA LEU A 20 23.15 4.85 34.12
C LEU A 20 22.86 6.23 33.49
N TYR A 21 22.51 6.27 32.20
CA TYR A 21 22.13 7.49 31.49
C TYR A 21 20.80 8.06 32.02
N LEU A 22 19.80 7.19 32.27
CA LEU A 22 18.53 7.57 32.88
C LEU A 22 18.72 8.05 34.33
N ALA A 23 19.60 7.41 35.10
CA ALA A 23 19.92 7.78 36.48
C ALA A 23 20.66 9.13 36.59
N ARG A 24 21.37 9.55 35.55
CA ARG A 24 22.05 10.86 35.48
C ARG A 24 21.12 12.03 35.19
N GLY A 25 19.82 11.78 34.93
CA GLY A 25 18.84 12.83 34.69
C GLY A 25 19.09 13.69 33.46
N VAL A 26 20.04 13.31 32.60
CA VAL A 26 20.29 14.00 31.32
C VAL A 26 19.12 13.63 30.40
N PRO A 27 18.23 14.58 30.06
CA PRO A 27 17.14 14.26 29.16
C PRO A 27 17.72 13.82 27.82
N PRO A 28 17.15 12.79 27.17
CA PRO A 28 17.60 12.40 25.84
C PRO A 28 17.48 13.61 24.91
N GLU A 29 18.54 13.88 24.15
CA GLU A 29 18.52 14.94 23.14
C GLU A 29 17.39 14.66 22.15
N ARG A 30 16.52 15.66 21.95
CA ARG A 30 15.35 15.52 21.07
C ARG A 30 15.60 16.31 19.79
N PRO A 31 15.18 15.77 18.63
CA PRO A 31 15.24 16.54 17.40
C PRO A 31 14.43 17.84 17.55
N PHE A 32 15.01 18.94 17.08
CA PHE A 32 14.37 20.24 17.09
C PHE A 32 13.09 20.21 16.24
N ILE A 33 11.96 20.60 16.84
CA ILE A 33 10.69 20.73 16.12
C ILE A 33 10.53 22.22 15.81
N PRO A 34 10.51 22.61 14.53
CA PRO A 34 10.34 24.01 14.19
C PRO A 34 8.97 24.50 14.67
N ALA A 35 8.93 25.69 15.27
CA ALA A 35 7.71 26.36 15.72
C ALA A 35 6.92 26.95 14.53
N ILE A 36 6.69 26.13 13.50
CA ILE A 36 5.92 26.47 12.32
C ILE A 36 4.55 25.82 12.37
N ARG A 37 3.59 26.41 11.67
CA ARG A 37 2.28 25.82 11.40
C ARG A 37 2.09 25.80 9.91
N PHE A 38 1.92 24.62 9.34
CA PHE A 38 1.72 24.49 7.91
C PHE A 38 0.43 25.20 7.50
N LYS A 39 0.53 26.07 6.49
CA LYS A 39 -0.61 26.71 5.84
C LYS A 39 -0.52 26.40 4.35
N LEU A 40 -1.63 25.95 3.78
CA LEU A 40 -1.69 25.62 2.36
C LEU A 40 -1.73 26.89 1.50
N ASP A 41 -2.31 27.99 1.99
CA ASP A 41 -2.49 29.23 1.21
C ASP A 41 -1.19 29.89 0.78
N ILE A 42 -0.13 29.72 1.58
CA ILE A 42 1.20 30.28 1.30
C ILE A 42 2.03 29.40 0.36
N GLN A 43 1.53 28.22 -0.02
CA GLN A 43 2.23 27.32 -0.94
C GLN A 43 1.90 27.69 -2.40
N SER A 44 2.92 27.64 -3.26
CA SER A 44 2.73 27.75 -4.70
C SER A 44 2.19 26.44 -5.28
N ASP A 45 1.45 26.50 -6.39
CA ASP A 45 0.94 25.30 -7.05
C ASP A 45 2.05 24.35 -7.52
N VAL A 46 3.22 24.89 -7.87
CA VAL A 46 4.41 24.10 -8.25
C VAL A 46 4.89 23.27 -7.07
N ASN A 47 5.01 23.88 -5.88
CA ASN A 47 5.41 23.16 -4.67
C ASN A 47 4.34 22.13 -4.26
N CYS A 48 3.06 22.51 -4.33
CA CYS A 48 1.95 21.59 -4.04
C CYS A 48 1.99 20.34 -4.94
N LYS A 49 2.19 20.51 -6.26
CA LYS A 49 2.31 19.38 -7.19
C LYS A 49 3.53 18.51 -6.90
N SER A 50 4.66 19.11 -6.55
CA SER A 50 5.88 18.37 -6.20
C SER A 50 5.69 17.54 -4.92
N ASP A 51 5.12 18.15 -3.89
CA ASP A 51 4.98 17.55 -2.56
C ASP A 51 3.80 16.57 -2.46
N PHE A 52 2.64 16.97 -2.98
CA PHE A 52 1.35 16.32 -2.75
C PHE A 52 0.77 15.67 -4.01
N ARG A 53 1.38 15.87 -5.19
CA ARG A 53 0.89 15.43 -6.52
C ARG A 53 -0.39 16.14 -7.01
N PHE A 54 -0.86 17.15 -6.28
CA PHE A 54 -2.05 17.93 -6.58
C PHE A 54 -1.76 19.42 -6.45
N ASP A 55 -2.45 20.25 -7.23
CA ASP A 55 -2.43 21.70 -7.02
C ASP A 55 -3.28 22.11 -5.80
N ARG A 56 -3.17 23.38 -5.42
CA ARG A 56 -3.85 23.91 -4.23
C ARG A 56 -5.36 23.80 -4.32
N ALA A 57 -5.95 24.16 -5.47
CA ALA A 57 -7.39 24.10 -5.69
C ALA A 57 -7.94 22.67 -5.57
N THR A 58 -7.21 21.69 -6.12
CA THR A 58 -7.57 20.28 -6.02
C THR A 58 -7.48 19.78 -4.58
N ILE A 59 -6.46 20.20 -3.82
CA ILE A 59 -6.36 19.82 -2.39
C ILE A 59 -7.58 20.35 -1.61
N TYR A 60 -8.02 21.58 -1.87
CA TYR A 60 -9.27 22.11 -1.29
C TYR A 60 -10.51 21.34 -1.75
N ALA A 61 -10.60 20.96 -3.02
CA ALA A 61 -11.71 20.13 -3.50
C ALA A 61 -11.71 18.74 -2.82
N LEU A 62 -10.54 18.14 -2.62
CA LEU A 62 -10.39 16.85 -1.98
C LEU A 62 -10.84 16.87 -0.50
N THR A 63 -10.61 17.96 0.25
CA THR A 63 -11.12 18.04 1.63
C THR A 63 -12.65 17.99 1.67
N LEU A 64 -13.32 18.61 0.69
CA LEU A 64 -14.77 18.57 0.53
C LEU A 64 -15.25 17.19 0.07
N HIS A 65 -14.61 16.60 -0.96
CA HIS A 65 -14.99 15.29 -1.48
C HIS A 65 -14.80 14.15 -0.47
N PHE A 66 -13.78 14.25 0.37
CA PHE A 66 -13.57 13.32 1.49
C PHE A 66 -14.43 13.63 2.71
N ALA A 67 -15.27 14.68 2.65
CA ALA A 67 -16.13 15.13 3.73
C ALA A 67 -15.36 15.26 5.05
N LEU A 68 -14.20 15.91 5.03
CA LEU A 68 -13.39 16.10 6.22
C LEU A 68 -14.03 17.17 7.13
N PRO A 69 -14.06 16.96 8.46
CA PRO A 69 -14.44 18.04 9.39
C PRO A 69 -13.39 19.16 9.32
N GLU A 70 -13.80 20.40 9.59
CA GLU A 70 -12.89 21.57 9.59
C GLU A 70 -11.62 21.33 10.41
N TYR A 71 -11.78 20.67 11.56
CA TYR A 71 -10.68 20.17 12.38
C TYR A 71 -10.77 18.66 12.57
N VAL A 72 -9.69 17.97 12.22
CA VAL A 72 -9.50 16.55 12.51
C VAL A 72 -8.93 16.42 13.91
N VAL A 73 -9.57 15.60 14.74
CA VAL A 73 -9.17 15.37 16.14
C VAL A 73 -8.91 13.88 16.33
N THR A 74 -7.66 13.53 16.66
CA THR A 74 -7.28 12.13 16.91
C THR A 74 -7.77 11.66 18.29
N ARG A 75 -7.75 10.34 18.54
CA ARG A 75 -8.05 9.76 19.88
C ARG A 75 -7.14 10.31 20.99
N ASN A 76 -5.91 10.68 20.63
CA ASN A 76 -4.94 11.30 21.53
C ASN A 76 -5.10 12.82 21.65
N ARG A 77 -6.22 13.36 21.15
CA ARG A 77 -6.58 14.79 21.18
C ARG A 77 -5.62 15.69 20.39
N ASP A 78 -4.89 15.14 19.41
CA ASP A 78 -4.16 15.97 18.45
C ASP A 78 -5.19 16.66 17.55
N LYS A 79 -5.23 17.99 17.56
CA LYS A 79 -6.12 18.81 16.73
C LYS A 79 -5.34 19.41 15.56
N VAL A 80 -5.84 19.21 14.35
CA VAL A 80 -5.24 19.69 13.11
C VAL A 80 -6.32 20.16 12.14
N HIS A 81 -6.06 21.22 11.38
CA HIS A 81 -6.98 21.70 10.36
C HIS A 81 -7.08 20.69 9.20
N CYS A 82 -8.24 20.57 8.56
CA CYS A 82 -8.50 19.54 7.55
C CYS A 82 -7.49 19.53 6.39
N THR A 83 -7.08 20.71 5.90
CA THR A 83 -6.11 20.84 4.82
C THR A 83 -4.73 20.35 5.22
N GLU A 84 -4.29 20.66 6.45
CA GLU A 84 -3.01 20.20 6.97
C GLU A 84 -3.02 18.68 7.20
N ALA A 85 -4.12 18.14 7.72
CA ALA A 85 -4.28 16.69 7.88
C ALA A 85 -4.23 15.95 6.54
N LEU A 86 -4.91 16.50 5.52
CA LEU A 86 -4.88 15.97 4.16
C LEU A 86 -3.49 16.09 3.53
N CYS A 87 -2.80 17.22 3.69
CA CYS A 87 -1.43 17.38 3.20
C CYS A 87 -0.45 16.40 3.87
N ILE A 88 -0.59 16.12 5.17
CA ILE A 88 0.20 15.09 5.86
C ILE A 88 -0.03 13.72 5.22
N LEU A 89 -1.30 13.38 4.93
CA LEU A 89 -1.68 12.14 4.27
C LEU A 89 -1.07 12.06 2.86
N LEU A 90 -1.32 13.06 2.02
CA LEU A 90 -0.87 13.10 0.62
C LEU A 90 0.64 13.08 0.51
N TYR A 91 1.34 13.84 1.35
CA TYR A 91 2.80 13.86 1.37
C TYR A 91 3.35 12.48 1.66
N ARG A 92 2.79 11.77 2.64
CA ARG A 92 3.26 10.44 3.02
C ARG A 92 2.92 9.34 2.02
N LEU A 93 1.85 9.53 1.24
CA LEU A 93 1.47 8.63 0.14
C LEU A 93 2.22 8.94 -1.17
N SER A 94 2.78 10.15 -1.33
CA SER A 94 3.46 10.55 -2.56
C SER A 94 4.86 9.93 -2.72
N TYR A 95 5.52 9.60 -1.62
CA TYR A 95 6.82 8.92 -1.54
C TYR A 95 7.07 8.40 -0.11
N PRO A 96 7.91 7.35 0.11
CA PRO A 96 8.31 6.93 1.46
C PRO A 96 9.19 7.98 2.16
N HIS A 97 8.56 8.94 2.83
CA HIS A 97 9.22 9.96 3.66
C HIS A 97 9.41 9.48 5.11
N ARG A 98 10.48 9.92 5.77
CA ARG A 98 10.67 9.66 7.21
C ARG A 98 9.79 10.60 8.02
N ASN A 99 9.39 10.17 9.23
CA ASN A 99 8.64 11.04 10.14
C ASN A 99 9.37 12.35 10.46
N LEU A 100 10.70 12.31 10.53
CA LEU A 100 11.53 13.49 10.73
C LEU A 100 11.36 14.52 9.60
N ASP A 101 11.30 14.06 8.34
CA ASP A 101 11.12 14.94 7.19
C ASP A 101 9.74 15.64 7.25
N LEU A 102 8.71 14.93 7.70
CA LEU A 102 7.38 15.50 7.97
C LEU A 102 7.41 16.48 9.16
N SER A 103 8.16 16.17 10.22
CA SER A 103 8.29 17.04 11.39
C SER A 103 8.82 18.41 11.00
N SER A 104 9.87 18.43 10.18
CA SER A 104 10.46 19.65 9.64
C SER A 104 9.50 20.44 8.75
N LYS A 105 8.67 19.75 7.94
CA LYS A 105 7.73 20.41 7.01
C LYS A 105 6.47 20.95 7.69
N PHE A 106 5.92 20.20 8.64
CA PHE A 106 4.62 20.49 9.27
C PHE A 106 4.76 21.14 10.66
N GLY A 107 5.96 21.22 11.24
CA GLY A 107 6.18 21.83 12.55
C GLY A 107 5.52 21.07 13.70
N ARG A 108 5.46 19.74 13.58
CA ARG A 108 4.84 18.84 14.56
C ARG A 108 5.80 17.72 14.93
N ALA A 109 5.73 17.29 16.19
CA ALA A 109 6.44 16.09 16.62
C ALA A 109 6.03 14.86 15.79
N GLU A 110 6.96 13.92 15.68
CA GLU A 110 6.77 12.68 14.92
C GLU A 110 5.58 11.83 15.41
N GLY A 111 5.34 11.82 16.73
CA GLY A 111 4.22 11.12 17.36
C GLY A 111 2.85 11.59 16.83
N PRO A 112 2.49 12.88 16.99
CA PRO A 112 1.30 13.48 16.39
C PRO A 112 1.19 13.22 14.88
N ILE A 113 2.27 13.36 14.12
CA ILE A 113 2.26 13.11 12.66
C ILE A 113 1.81 11.67 12.35
N SER A 114 2.40 10.69 13.03
CA SER A 114 2.07 9.27 12.86
C SER A 114 0.60 8.98 13.22
N ARG A 115 0.11 9.60 14.30
CA ARG A 115 -1.28 9.46 14.75
C ARG A 115 -2.28 10.11 13.80
N ILE A 116 -1.99 11.31 13.31
CA ILE A 116 -2.82 12.02 12.32
C ILE A 116 -2.89 11.21 11.03
N PHE A 117 -1.74 10.75 10.52
CA PHE A 117 -1.70 9.91 9.31
C PHE A 117 -2.55 8.65 9.46
N SER A 118 -2.34 7.89 10.54
CA SER A 118 -3.09 6.66 10.80
C SER A 118 -4.60 6.94 10.96
N HIS A 119 -4.96 8.02 11.64
CA HIS A 119 -6.36 8.42 11.79
C HIS A 119 -7.00 8.77 10.45
N MET A 120 -6.31 9.51 9.58
CA MET A 120 -6.79 9.86 8.24
C MET A 120 -6.99 8.63 7.36
N ILE A 121 -6.06 7.67 7.39
CA ILE A 121 -6.20 6.40 6.66
C ILE A 121 -7.46 5.65 7.10
N VAL A 122 -7.65 5.48 8.41
CA VAL A 122 -8.84 4.80 8.97
C VAL A 122 -10.12 5.56 8.61
N TYR A 123 -10.12 6.89 8.74
CA TYR A 123 -11.27 7.73 8.40
C TYR A 123 -11.73 7.54 6.95
N LEU A 124 -10.79 7.56 5.99
CA LEU A 124 -11.10 7.35 4.58
C LEU A 124 -11.52 5.92 4.30
N TYR A 125 -10.85 4.95 4.92
CA TYR A 125 -11.15 3.55 4.72
C TYR A 125 -12.56 3.18 5.23
N ASP A 126 -12.94 3.63 6.42
CA ASP A 126 -14.26 3.36 6.99
C ASP A 126 -15.39 3.90 6.10
N ARG A 127 -15.16 5.03 5.42
CA ARG A 127 -16.16 5.67 4.56
C ARG A 127 -16.18 5.14 3.13
N TYR A 128 -15.01 4.82 2.57
CA TYR A 128 -14.85 4.53 1.15
C TYR A 128 -14.29 3.14 0.85
N SER A 129 -14.18 2.25 1.85
CA SER A 129 -13.67 0.88 1.66
C SER A 129 -14.36 0.14 0.52
N THR A 130 -15.69 0.26 0.39
CA THR A 130 -16.44 -0.37 -0.70
C THR A 130 -16.00 0.10 -2.09
N LEU A 131 -15.69 1.39 -2.24
CA LEU A 131 -15.17 1.98 -3.48
C LEU A 131 -13.71 1.60 -3.71
N ILE A 132 -12.88 1.60 -2.66
CA ILE A 132 -11.47 1.20 -2.72
C ILE A 132 -11.35 -0.28 -3.14
N TYR A 133 -12.19 -1.14 -2.57
CA TYR A 133 -12.20 -2.57 -2.87
C TYR A 133 -12.66 -2.86 -4.28
N PHE A 134 -13.77 -2.27 -4.72
CA PHE A 134 -14.22 -2.41 -6.09
C PHE A 134 -15.08 -1.23 -6.53
N HIS A 135 -14.51 -0.38 -7.39
CA HIS A 135 -15.20 0.78 -7.94
C HIS A 135 -16.12 0.41 -9.12
N LYS A 136 -17.22 -0.29 -8.82
CA LYS A 136 -18.16 -0.84 -9.81
C LYS A 136 -18.76 0.19 -10.77
N SER A 137 -19.03 1.41 -10.30
CA SER A 137 -19.68 2.45 -11.11
C SER A 137 -18.76 3.00 -12.22
N LEU A 138 -17.51 3.35 -11.86
CA LEU A 138 -16.46 3.71 -12.83
C LEU A 138 -16.21 2.57 -13.82
N CYS A 139 -16.08 1.34 -13.32
CA CYS A 139 -15.91 0.18 -14.17
C CYS A 139 -17.06 0.07 -15.18
N ARG A 140 -18.33 0.10 -14.74
CA ARG A 140 -19.49 0.04 -15.65
C ARG A 140 -19.53 1.14 -16.71
N ARG A 141 -19.13 2.36 -16.34
CA ARG A 141 -19.18 3.52 -17.25
C ARG A 141 -18.09 3.46 -18.31
N SER A 142 -16.89 3.03 -17.94
CA SER A 142 -15.70 3.17 -18.78
C SER A 142 -15.22 1.86 -19.41
N ILE A 143 -15.82 0.71 -19.07
CA ILE A 143 -15.37 -0.62 -19.53
C ILE A 143 -15.29 -0.75 -21.05
N ALA A 144 -16.27 -0.22 -21.78
CA ALA A 144 -16.29 -0.28 -23.24
C ALA A 144 -15.12 0.53 -23.82
N THR A 145 -14.91 1.75 -23.31
CA THR A 145 -13.77 2.59 -23.69
C THR A 145 -12.44 1.92 -23.39
N TYR A 146 -12.31 1.28 -22.24
CA TYR A 146 -11.10 0.54 -21.87
C TYR A 146 -10.87 -0.67 -22.78
N ALA A 147 -11.92 -1.44 -23.10
CA ALA A 147 -11.83 -2.58 -24.00
C ALA A 147 -11.38 -2.17 -25.40
N SER A 148 -11.99 -1.13 -25.98
CA SER A 148 -11.58 -0.60 -27.28
C SER A 148 -10.15 -0.05 -27.28
N ALA A 149 -9.72 0.62 -26.20
CA ALA A 149 -8.35 1.12 -26.08
C ALA A 149 -7.30 0.00 -26.01
N VAL A 150 -7.64 -1.12 -25.37
CA VAL A 150 -6.77 -2.31 -25.29
C VAL A 150 -6.74 -3.05 -26.63
N GLU A 151 -7.89 -3.22 -27.28
CA GLU A 151 -8.00 -3.84 -28.61
C GLU A 151 -7.21 -3.06 -29.68
N ALA A 152 -7.25 -1.73 -29.63
CA ALA A 152 -6.46 -0.86 -30.52
C ALA A 152 -4.94 -1.07 -30.41
N ARG A 153 -4.45 -1.69 -29.33
CA ARG A 153 -3.05 -2.09 -29.14
C ARG A 153 -2.78 -3.56 -29.46
N SER A 154 -3.64 -4.19 -30.27
CA SER A 154 -3.53 -5.59 -30.69
C SER A 154 -3.63 -6.58 -29.53
N ALA A 155 -4.65 -6.40 -28.70
CA ALA A 155 -4.94 -7.34 -27.62
C ALA A 155 -5.16 -8.76 -28.16
N PRO A 156 -4.66 -9.80 -27.48
CA PRO A 156 -4.81 -11.18 -27.94
C PRO A 156 -6.24 -11.72 -27.83
N MET A 157 -7.16 -10.97 -27.21
CA MET A 157 -8.58 -11.31 -27.11
C MET A 157 -9.47 -10.06 -27.12
N PRO A 158 -10.72 -10.19 -27.62
CA PRO A 158 -11.71 -9.13 -27.53
C PRO A 158 -12.19 -8.93 -26.08
N ASN A 159 -12.75 -7.74 -25.81
CA ASN A 159 -13.41 -7.38 -24.54
C ASN A 159 -12.50 -7.36 -23.29
N VAL A 160 -11.20 -7.16 -23.45
CA VAL A 160 -10.32 -7.01 -22.29
C VAL A 160 -10.18 -5.56 -21.86
N PHE A 161 -10.60 -5.27 -20.63
CA PHE A 161 -10.67 -3.89 -20.14
C PHE A 161 -9.64 -3.55 -19.05
N GLY A 162 -8.89 -4.53 -18.54
CA GLY A 162 -7.96 -4.30 -17.44
C GLY A 162 -6.97 -5.43 -17.25
N PHE A 163 -6.00 -5.18 -16.38
CA PHE A 163 -4.86 -6.04 -16.12
C PHE A 163 -4.78 -6.35 -14.64
N ILE A 164 -4.78 -7.65 -14.31
CA ILE A 164 -4.59 -8.12 -12.94
C ILE A 164 -3.09 -8.12 -12.65
N ASP A 165 -2.70 -7.43 -11.59
CA ASP A 165 -1.33 -7.45 -11.08
C ASP A 165 -1.28 -7.86 -9.60
N GLY A 166 -0.28 -8.66 -9.28
CA GLY A 166 0.03 -9.14 -7.93
C GLY A 166 1.24 -8.41 -7.36
N THR A 167 1.04 -7.54 -6.37
CA THR A 167 2.14 -6.81 -5.73
C THR A 167 2.54 -7.47 -4.42
N LYS A 168 3.84 -7.76 -4.26
CA LYS A 168 4.43 -8.25 -3.01
C LYS A 168 5.01 -7.09 -2.21
N ILE A 169 4.38 -6.75 -1.09
CA ILE A 169 4.87 -5.72 -0.16
C ILE A 169 5.76 -6.37 0.87
N ALA A 170 7.04 -5.98 0.90
CA ALA A 170 7.99 -6.47 1.89
C ALA A 170 7.60 -6.05 3.31
N ILE A 171 7.80 -6.96 4.26
CA ILE A 171 7.57 -6.73 5.69
C ILE A 171 8.82 -7.13 6.49
N SER A 172 8.92 -6.60 7.69
CA SER A 172 9.93 -7.05 8.66
C SER A 172 9.76 -8.54 8.96
N ARG A 173 10.88 -9.23 9.19
CA ARG A 173 10.89 -10.67 9.57
C ARG A 173 10.11 -10.86 10.88
N PRO A 174 8.98 -11.59 10.88
CA PRO A 174 8.26 -11.84 12.13
C PRO A 174 9.06 -12.81 13.00
N SER A 175 9.11 -12.52 14.30
CA SER A 175 9.68 -13.41 15.31
C SER A 175 8.70 -14.54 15.66
N SER A 176 9.22 -15.67 16.15
CA SER A 176 8.38 -16.75 16.69
C SER A 176 7.54 -16.26 17.86
N ARG A 177 6.25 -16.61 17.89
CA ARG A 177 5.36 -16.32 19.03
C ARG A 177 5.66 -17.30 20.17
N ARG A 178 5.73 -16.82 21.42
CA ARG A 178 5.89 -17.70 22.60
C ARG A 178 4.70 -18.67 22.68
N GLY A 179 4.97 -19.95 22.94
CA GLY A 179 3.94 -20.98 23.18
C GLY A 179 3.31 -21.63 21.93
N HIS A 180 3.65 -21.18 20.71
CA HIS A 180 3.13 -21.78 19.48
C HIS A 180 4.26 -22.31 18.59
N ARG A 181 4.10 -23.51 18.03
CA ARG A 181 5.01 -24.12 17.04
C ARG A 181 4.90 -23.50 15.64
N GLU A 182 3.95 -22.61 15.41
CA GLU A 182 3.74 -21.97 14.11
C GLU A 182 4.84 -20.98 13.78
N THR A 183 5.59 -21.27 12.71
CA THR A 183 6.59 -20.35 12.19
C THR A 183 5.93 -19.42 11.16
N LEU A 184 5.21 -18.38 11.63
CA LEU A 184 4.63 -17.32 10.77
C LEU A 184 5.66 -16.79 9.76
N GLN A 185 6.94 -16.78 10.17
CA GLN A 185 8.07 -16.47 9.31
C GLN A 185 8.10 -17.27 8.00
N LYS A 186 7.88 -18.59 8.05
CA LYS A 186 7.91 -19.47 6.86
C LYS A 186 6.70 -19.23 5.95
N GLN A 187 5.56 -18.83 6.51
CA GLN A 187 4.34 -18.57 5.73
C GLN A 187 4.46 -17.30 4.89
N VAL A 188 5.02 -16.24 5.47
CA VAL A 188 5.19 -14.95 4.76
C VAL A 188 6.49 -14.87 3.94
N TYR A 189 7.39 -15.85 4.05
CA TYR A 189 8.62 -15.88 3.25
C TYR A 189 8.36 -16.33 1.82
N SER A 190 8.64 -15.44 0.86
CA SER A 190 8.58 -15.78 -0.56
C SER A 190 9.93 -16.29 -1.04
N GLY A 191 10.02 -17.58 -1.37
CA GLY A 191 11.26 -18.17 -1.89
C GLY A 191 11.73 -17.52 -3.20
N HIS A 192 10.79 -17.17 -4.08
CA HIS A 192 11.09 -16.54 -5.38
C HIS A 192 11.71 -15.14 -5.23
N LYS A 193 11.20 -14.32 -4.30
CA LYS A 193 11.71 -12.95 -4.06
C LYS A 193 12.75 -12.88 -2.94
N ARG A 194 12.96 -13.99 -2.21
CA ARG A 194 13.87 -14.12 -1.06
C ARG A 194 13.63 -13.07 0.03
N VAL A 195 12.36 -12.72 0.26
CA VAL A 195 11.92 -11.67 1.20
C VAL A 195 10.67 -12.11 1.94
N HIS A 196 10.48 -11.64 3.18
CA HIS A 196 9.21 -11.75 3.89
C HIS A 196 8.26 -10.70 3.32
N CYS A 197 7.11 -11.12 2.80
CA CYS A 197 6.16 -10.20 2.18
C CYS A 197 4.72 -10.65 2.34
N LEU A 198 3.82 -9.69 2.15
CA LEU A 198 2.40 -9.92 1.94
C LEU A 198 2.08 -9.65 0.47
N THR A 199 1.27 -10.50 -0.14
CA THR A 199 0.84 -10.32 -1.52
C THR A 199 -0.54 -9.68 -1.55
N TYR A 200 -0.70 -8.70 -2.44
CA TYR A 200 -1.94 -8.03 -2.75
C TYR A 200 -2.22 -8.19 -4.24
N GLN A 201 -3.47 -8.18 -4.62
CA GLN A 201 -3.92 -8.23 -6.00
C GLN A 201 -4.70 -6.96 -6.31
N SER A 202 -4.48 -6.41 -7.50
CA SER A 202 -5.27 -5.29 -8.02
C SER A 202 -5.63 -5.49 -9.48
N VAL A 203 -6.68 -4.81 -9.94
CA VAL A 203 -6.98 -4.68 -11.37
C VAL A 203 -6.74 -3.24 -11.79
N VAL A 204 -5.78 -3.04 -12.67
CA VAL A 204 -5.42 -1.73 -13.23
C VAL A 204 -6.05 -1.59 -14.62
N VAL A 205 -6.71 -0.47 -14.86
CA VAL A 205 -7.36 -0.15 -16.15
C VAL A 205 -6.46 0.78 -16.99
N PRO A 206 -6.72 0.94 -18.31
CA PRO A 206 -5.87 1.70 -19.23
C PRO A 206 -5.62 3.17 -18.87
N ASP A 207 -6.48 3.81 -18.07
CA ASP A 207 -6.25 5.18 -17.59
C ASP A 207 -5.31 5.26 -16.37
N GLY A 208 -4.77 4.13 -15.93
CA GLY A 208 -3.84 4.02 -14.80
C GLY A 208 -4.51 3.90 -13.44
N LEU A 209 -5.85 3.93 -13.37
CA LEU A 209 -6.55 3.70 -12.12
C LEU A 209 -6.57 2.21 -11.75
N ALA A 210 -6.52 1.93 -10.45
CA ALA A 210 -6.78 0.60 -9.93
C ALA A 210 -8.24 0.53 -9.45
N ILE A 211 -9.06 -0.23 -10.16
CA ILE A 211 -10.51 -0.31 -9.94
C ILE A 211 -10.90 -1.38 -8.92
N TYR A 212 -9.99 -2.30 -8.63
CA TYR A 212 -10.19 -3.40 -7.71
C TYR A 212 -8.91 -3.61 -6.91
N PHE A 213 -9.07 -3.86 -5.61
CA PHE A 213 -7.98 -4.21 -4.71
C PHE A 213 -8.40 -5.35 -3.80
N TRP A 214 -7.51 -6.30 -3.55
CA TRP A 214 -7.76 -7.40 -2.63
C TRP A 214 -6.47 -7.96 -2.00
N GLY A 215 -6.57 -8.43 -0.76
CA GLY A 215 -5.45 -8.91 0.05
C GLY A 215 -5.56 -8.38 1.49
N PRO A 216 -4.54 -8.59 2.34
CA PRO A 216 -3.30 -9.34 2.09
C PRO A 216 -3.44 -10.87 2.14
N ILE A 217 -2.60 -11.58 1.39
CA ILE A 217 -2.31 -13.02 1.53
C ILE A 217 -0.82 -13.23 1.87
N GLU A 218 -0.46 -14.38 2.43
CA GLU A 218 0.94 -14.71 2.73
C GLU A 218 1.81 -14.79 1.46
N GLY A 219 2.98 -14.14 1.48
CA GLY A 219 3.88 -13.98 0.32
C GLY A 219 4.42 -15.26 -0.33
N LYS A 220 4.24 -16.41 0.33
CA LYS A 220 4.58 -17.74 -0.21
C LYS A 220 3.62 -18.19 -1.30
N ARG A 221 2.36 -17.75 -1.28
CA ARG A 221 1.34 -18.21 -2.24
C ARG A 221 1.57 -17.66 -3.64
N HIS A 222 1.07 -18.39 -4.64
CA HIS A 222 1.11 -18.01 -6.04
C HIS A 222 -0.03 -17.06 -6.40
N ASP A 223 0.14 -16.26 -7.46
CA ASP A 223 -0.84 -15.26 -7.89
C ASP A 223 -2.18 -15.88 -8.32
N VAL A 224 -2.16 -17.12 -8.82
CA VAL A 224 -3.37 -17.92 -9.10
C VAL A 224 -4.19 -18.16 -7.83
N THR A 225 -3.53 -18.42 -6.69
CA THR A 225 -4.23 -18.57 -5.41
C THR A 225 -4.86 -17.26 -4.98
N LEU A 226 -4.20 -16.12 -5.19
CA LEU A 226 -4.80 -14.81 -4.93
C LEU A 226 -6.06 -14.60 -5.77
N LEU A 227 -6.02 -14.92 -7.07
CA LEU A 227 -7.18 -14.79 -7.94
C LEU A 227 -8.37 -15.65 -7.50
N HIS A 228 -8.10 -16.87 -7.04
CA HIS A 228 -9.14 -17.77 -6.55
C HIS A 228 -9.77 -17.25 -5.24
N GLU A 229 -8.93 -16.85 -4.27
CA GLU A 229 -9.37 -16.39 -2.95
C GLU A 229 -10.08 -15.02 -3.02
N SER A 230 -9.67 -14.17 -3.96
CA SER A 230 -10.26 -12.85 -4.17
C SER A 230 -11.69 -12.90 -4.70
N LYS A 231 -12.11 -14.04 -5.25
CA LYS A 231 -13.42 -14.22 -5.90
C LYS A 231 -13.70 -13.13 -6.94
N LEU A 232 -12.65 -12.59 -7.54
CA LEU A 232 -12.73 -11.50 -8.51
C LEU A 232 -13.59 -11.91 -9.71
N ILE A 233 -13.39 -13.12 -10.24
CA ILE A 233 -14.15 -13.66 -11.38
C ILE A 233 -15.65 -13.63 -11.10
N ARG A 234 -16.06 -14.16 -9.94
CA ARG A 234 -17.46 -14.13 -9.50
C ARG A 234 -17.97 -12.70 -9.35
N SER A 235 -17.16 -11.81 -8.79
CA SER A 235 -17.51 -10.41 -8.60
C SER A 235 -17.70 -9.68 -9.93
N LEU A 236 -16.88 -9.97 -10.94
CA LEU A 236 -17.03 -9.44 -12.29
C LEU A 236 -18.28 -9.98 -13.00
N GLY A 237 -18.59 -11.28 -12.83
CA GLY A 237 -19.81 -11.88 -13.38
C GLY A 237 -21.11 -11.28 -12.86
N THR A 238 -21.13 -10.75 -11.63
CA THR A 238 -22.30 -10.00 -11.13
C THR A 238 -22.45 -8.61 -11.74
N VAL A 239 -21.39 -8.07 -12.33
CA VAL A 239 -21.37 -6.71 -12.87
C VAL A 239 -21.56 -6.72 -14.39
N PHE A 240 -21.09 -7.78 -15.07
CA PHE A 240 -21.10 -7.90 -16.53
C PHE A 240 -21.37 -9.33 -16.97
N THR A 241 -22.00 -9.51 -18.13
CA THR A 241 -22.22 -10.82 -18.76
C THR A 241 -21.03 -11.25 -19.62
N ASN A 242 -20.39 -10.33 -20.37
CA ASN A 242 -19.34 -10.65 -21.36
C ASN A 242 -18.05 -9.83 -21.19
N ALA A 243 -17.51 -9.72 -19.96
CA ALA A 243 -16.28 -8.98 -19.70
C ALA A 243 -15.11 -9.92 -19.39
N ALA A 244 -13.92 -9.59 -19.90
CA ALA A 244 -12.68 -10.33 -19.64
C ALA A 244 -11.60 -9.40 -19.04
N VAL A 245 -10.77 -9.95 -18.15
CA VAL A 245 -9.58 -9.26 -17.61
C VAL A 245 -8.34 -10.09 -17.95
N PHE A 246 -7.24 -9.43 -18.29
CA PHE A 246 -5.97 -10.11 -18.50
C PHE A 246 -5.26 -10.35 -17.18
N LEU A 247 -4.96 -11.62 -16.85
CA LEU A 247 -3.99 -11.94 -15.82
C LEU A 247 -2.60 -12.04 -16.46
N PHE A 248 -1.70 -11.11 -16.13
CA PHE A 248 -0.29 -11.26 -16.47
C PHE A 248 0.36 -12.19 -15.45
N CYS A 249 0.22 -13.51 -15.65
CA CYS A 249 0.91 -14.46 -14.79
C CYS A 249 2.39 -14.39 -15.14
N CYS A 250 3.20 -13.74 -14.30
CA CYS A 250 4.65 -13.72 -14.42
C CYS A 250 5.25 -15.11 -14.11
N LEU A 251 4.97 -16.10 -14.95
CA LEU A 251 5.67 -17.38 -14.95
C LEU A 251 6.93 -17.25 -15.81
N GLY A 252 7.97 -16.64 -15.23
CA GLY A 252 9.29 -16.55 -15.85
C GLY A 252 9.34 -15.59 -17.05
N LYS A 253 10.44 -14.84 -17.17
CA LYS A 253 10.65 -13.93 -18.30
C LYS A 253 10.50 -14.66 -19.65
N PRO A 254 9.96 -14.02 -20.68
CA PRO A 254 10.48 -14.15 -22.03
C PRO A 254 11.37 -12.96 -22.37
N GLN A 255 12.37 -13.22 -23.19
CA GLN A 255 12.83 -12.22 -24.13
C GLN A 255 11.90 -12.33 -25.35
N GLY A 256 11.16 -11.28 -25.69
CA GLY A 256 10.28 -11.24 -26.87
C GLY A 256 8.84 -10.77 -26.57
N PRO A 257 8.07 -10.36 -27.59
CA PRO A 257 6.72 -9.88 -27.41
C PRO A 257 5.81 -11.05 -27.03
N PHE A 258 5.33 -11.05 -25.78
CA PHE A 258 4.37 -11.98 -25.19
C PHE A 258 4.89 -13.41 -24.91
N SER A 259 5.29 -13.66 -23.65
CA SER A 259 5.60 -15.01 -23.11
C SER A 259 4.37 -15.89 -23.11
N SER A 260 4.64 -17.18 -23.19
CA SER A 260 3.73 -18.32 -23.34
C SER A 260 2.72 -18.62 -22.21
N ASP A 261 2.49 -17.74 -21.22
CA ASP A 261 1.57 -18.03 -20.08
C ASP A 261 0.55 -16.89 -19.83
N VAL A 262 -0.22 -16.52 -20.86
CA VAL A 262 -1.30 -15.54 -20.75
C VAL A 262 -2.61 -16.24 -20.40
N VAL A 263 -3.17 -15.96 -19.22
CA VAL A 263 -4.51 -16.43 -18.84
C VAL A 263 -5.46 -15.25 -18.91
N ALA A 264 -6.35 -15.26 -19.89
CA ALA A 264 -7.49 -14.38 -19.88
C ALA A 264 -8.61 -15.01 -19.06
N VAL A 265 -9.21 -14.20 -18.20
CA VAL A 265 -10.20 -14.66 -17.23
C VAL A 265 -11.49 -13.90 -17.48
N GLY A 266 -12.49 -14.59 -18.00
CA GLY A 266 -13.83 -14.06 -18.26
C GLY A 266 -14.92 -15.04 -17.78
N ASN A 267 -16.17 -14.59 -17.79
CA ASN A 267 -17.30 -15.38 -17.28
C ASN A 267 -17.51 -16.73 -17.99
N ASP A 268 -17.12 -16.82 -19.27
CA ASP A 268 -17.41 -18.00 -20.09
C ASP A 268 -16.21 -18.93 -20.33
N ALA A 269 -15.01 -18.60 -19.83
CA ALA A 269 -13.88 -19.52 -19.87
C ALA A 269 -12.70 -19.04 -19.03
N VAL A 270 -12.16 -19.92 -18.18
CA VAL A 270 -10.72 -19.97 -17.95
C VAL A 270 -10.14 -20.66 -19.19
N VAL A 271 -9.67 -19.89 -20.18
CA VAL A 271 -8.94 -20.50 -21.30
C VAL A 271 -7.53 -20.82 -20.79
N GLN A 272 -7.37 -22.00 -20.20
CA GLN A 272 -6.07 -22.69 -20.16
C GLN A 272 -5.96 -23.48 -21.47
N LYS A 273 -5.04 -23.13 -22.37
CA LYS A 273 -4.85 -23.93 -23.59
C LYS A 273 -3.83 -25.05 -23.36
N ARG A 274 -4.22 -26.20 -23.92
CA ARG A 274 -3.63 -27.54 -23.97
C ARG A 274 -2.13 -27.53 -24.25
N SER A 275 -1.40 -28.39 -23.53
CA SER A 275 -0.05 -28.82 -23.86
C SER A 275 -0.03 -29.37 -25.29
N THR A 276 0.68 -28.69 -26.20
CA THR A 276 1.17 -29.36 -27.40
C THR A 276 2.34 -30.21 -26.97
N ASP A 277 2.06 -31.50 -26.77
CA ASP A 277 3.06 -32.53 -26.61
C ASP A 277 4.00 -32.47 -27.82
N THR A 278 5.25 -32.07 -27.57
CA THR A 278 6.32 -32.21 -28.56
C THR A 278 7.29 -33.23 -27.96
N PRO A 279 7.45 -34.42 -28.57
CA PRO A 279 8.25 -35.47 -27.97
C PRO A 279 9.71 -35.03 -27.94
N ARG A 280 10.32 -35.14 -26.75
CA ARG A 280 11.75 -34.93 -26.56
C ARG A 280 12.52 -35.95 -27.40
N ARG A 281 13.34 -35.47 -28.33
CA ARG A 281 14.54 -36.17 -28.78
C ARG A 281 15.72 -35.66 -27.96
#